data_AF-A0A3N5MRC2-F1
#
_entry.id   AF-A0A3N5MRC2-F1
#
_cell.length_a   1.000
_cell.length_b   1.000
_cell.length_c   1.000
_cell.angle_alpha   90.00
_cell.angle_beta   90.00
_cell.angle_gamma   90.00
#
_symmetry.space_group_name_H-M   'P 1'
#
loop_
_entity.id
_entity.type
_entity.pdbx_description
1 polymer ?
#
loop_
_entity_poly.entity_id
_entity_poly.type
_entity_poly.pdbx_seq_one_letter_code
_entity_poly.pdbx_strand_id
1 'polypeptide(L)'
;MAHLPGVRIQNAIYSLPGVQWLGENSYLYSLAFNGAWRYAQSLMAARASAAPVEYAVALKTGPSPRELSLATALVERMRRFCASRGMRFIVVDIPVPRGRYDWVPSAPEQGFSEAELLTSAMLFGAYEGAAALHLPRGHRHLSELGHALVAAELGRRIAGR
;
A
#
# COMPACT_ATOMS: atom_id res chain seq x y z
N MET A 1 2.03 -24.20 -12.37
CA MET A 1 1.42 -23.00 -11.76
C MET A 1 0.32 -23.41 -10.78
N ALA A 2 0.68 -24.10 -9.68
CA ALA A 2 -0.28 -24.79 -8.79
C ALA A 2 -0.30 -24.24 -7.34
N HIS A 3 0.13 -23.00 -7.13
CA HIS A 3 0.46 -22.53 -5.76
C HIS A 3 -0.22 -21.21 -5.34
N LEU A 4 -1.26 -20.76 -6.05
CA LEU A 4 -2.04 -19.59 -5.61
C LEU A 4 -3.50 -20.03 -5.38
N PRO A 5 -3.94 -20.19 -4.11
CA PRO A 5 -5.29 -20.66 -3.79
C PRO A 5 -6.39 -19.77 -4.39
N GLY A 6 -6.12 -18.47 -4.57
CA GLY A 6 -7.03 -17.55 -5.24
C GLY A 6 -7.30 -17.89 -6.71
N VAL A 7 -6.30 -18.38 -7.45
CA VAL A 7 -6.43 -18.72 -8.87
C VAL A 7 -7.33 -19.93 -9.07
N ARG A 8 -7.29 -20.90 -8.14
CA ARG A 8 -8.16 -22.08 -8.21
C ARG A 8 -9.64 -21.73 -8.00
N ILE A 9 -9.93 -20.83 -7.06
CA ILE A 9 -11.29 -20.35 -6.79
C ILE A 9 -11.79 -19.52 -7.98
N GLN A 10 -10.96 -18.62 -8.49
CA GLN A 10 -11.28 -17.80 -9.64
C GLN A 10 -11.55 -18.65 -10.89
N ASN A 11 -10.72 -19.66 -11.16
CA ASN A 11 -10.93 -20.57 -12.29
C ASN A 11 -12.21 -21.41 -12.15
N ALA A 12 -12.62 -21.77 -10.93
CA ALA A 12 -13.88 -22.47 -10.69
C ALA A 12 -15.12 -21.56 -10.87
N ILE A 13 -14.98 -20.26 -10.61
CA ILE A 13 -16.05 -19.28 -10.86
C ILE A 13 -16.14 -19.00 -12.36
N TYR A 14 -15.01 -18.88 -13.05
CA TYR A 14 -14.93 -18.59 -14.48
C TYR A 14 -15.21 -19.79 -15.39
N SER A 15 -15.24 -21.00 -14.85
CA SER A 15 -15.68 -22.18 -15.60
C SER A 15 -17.20 -22.19 -15.87
N LEU A 16 -17.97 -21.31 -15.22
CA LEU A 16 -19.38 -21.11 -15.51
C LEU A 16 -19.55 -20.30 -16.81
N PRO A 17 -20.24 -20.84 -17.84
CA PRO A 17 -20.42 -20.15 -19.11
C PRO A 17 -21.05 -18.77 -18.94
N GLY A 18 -20.44 -17.75 -19.53
CA GLY A 18 -20.90 -16.36 -19.47
C GLY A 18 -20.39 -15.57 -18.26
N VAL A 19 -19.89 -16.20 -17.20
CA VAL A 19 -19.34 -15.50 -16.02
C VAL A 19 -18.02 -14.80 -16.36
N GLN A 20 -17.17 -15.43 -17.18
CA GLN A 20 -15.96 -14.78 -17.66
C GLN A 20 -16.27 -13.53 -18.50
N TRP A 21 -17.21 -13.64 -19.45
CA TRP A 21 -17.63 -12.50 -20.28
C TRP A 21 -18.28 -11.37 -19.45
N LEU A 22 -19.10 -11.72 -18.45
CA LEU A 22 -19.69 -10.77 -17.50
C LEU A 22 -18.63 -10.10 -16.62
N GLY A 23 -17.63 -10.84 -16.17
CA GLY A 23 -16.50 -10.31 -15.40
C GLY A 23 -15.62 -9.37 -16.21
N GLU A 24 -15.49 -9.62 -17.52
CA GLU A 24 -14.70 -8.81 -18.45
C GLU A 24 -15.46 -7.57 -18.96
N ASN A 25 -16.81 -7.59 -19.04
CA ASN A 25 -17.58 -6.57 -19.77
C ASN A 25 -18.75 -5.94 -18.99
N SER A 26 -19.06 -6.34 -17.75
CA SER A 26 -20.28 -5.90 -17.08
C SER A 26 -20.06 -5.25 -15.73
N TYR A 27 -20.38 -3.96 -15.64
CA TYR A 27 -20.62 -3.24 -14.39
C TYR A 27 -21.58 -3.99 -13.45
N LEU A 28 -22.48 -4.83 -13.99
CA LEU A 28 -23.39 -5.68 -13.22
C LEU A 28 -22.66 -6.76 -12.43
N TYR A 29 -21.60 -7.37 -12.98
CA TYR A 29 -20.77 -8.32 -12.24
C TYR A 29 -20.05 -7.63 -11.09
N SER A 30 -19.45 -6.47 -11.34
CA SER A 30 -18.83 -5.66 -10.28
C SER A 30 -19.84 -5.26 -9.21
N LEU A 31 -21.07 -4.89 -9.59
CA LEU A 31 -22.12 -4.51 -8.66
C LEU A 31 -22.60 -5.73 -7.82
N ALA A 32 -22.82 -6.87 -8.45
CA ALA A 32 -23.25 -8.10 -7.80
C ALA A 32 -22.16 -8.66 -6.87
N PHE A 33 -20.90 -8.69 -7.32
CA PHE A 33 -19.76 -9.12 -6.53
C PHE A 33 -19.54 -8.20 -5.33
N ASN A 34 -19.50 -6.88 -5.55
CA ASN A 34 -19.36 -5.91 -4.46
C ASN A 34 -20.56 -5.95 -3.51
N GLY A 35 -21.77 -6.19 -4.01
CA GLY A 35 -22.97 -6.36 -3.20
C GLY A 35 -22.89 -7.60 -2.30
N ALA A 36 -22.57 -8.76 -2.87
CA ALA A 36 -22.40 -10.02 -2.13
C ALA A 36 -21.26 -9.91 -1.10
N TRP A 37 -20.15 -9.28 -1.48
CA TRP A 37 -19.02 -9.04 -0.59
C TRP A 37 -19.41 -8.14 0.59
N ARG A 38 -20.11 -7.03 0.34
CA ARG A 38 -20.60 -6.14 1.41
C ARG A 38 -21.63 -6.83 2.31
N TYR A 39 -22.49 -7.68 1.76
CA TYR A 39 -23.44 -8.47 2.53
C TYR A 39 -22.71 -9.48 3.45
N ALA A 40 -21.76 -10.24 2.91
CA ALA A 40 -20.94 -11.17 3.69
C ALA A 40 -20.15 -10.45 4.80
N GLN A 41 -19.55 -9.29 4.49
CA GLN A 41 -18.91 -8.45 5.49
C GLN A 41 -19.88 -7.97 6.56
N SER A 42 -21.12 -7.60 6.22
CA SER A 42 -22.13 -7.17 7.20
C SER A 42 -22.56 -8.30 8.14
N LEU A 43 -22.69 -9.53 7.62
CA LEU A 43 -22.98 -10.72 8.42
C LEU A 43 -21.82 -11.07 9.36
N MET A 44 -20.58 -10.97 8.86
CA MET A 44 -19.38 -11.19 9.67
C MET A 44 -19.19 -10.09 10.71
N ALA A 45 -19.45 -8.83 10.37
CA ALA A 45 -19.38 -7.71 11.31
C ALA A 45 -20.44 -7.81 12.41
N ALA A 46 -21.66 -8.25 12.08
CA ALA A 46 -22.71 -8.52 13.07
C ALA A 46 -22.32 -9.67 14.03
N ARG A 47 -21.60 -10.68 13.51
CA ARG A 47 -21.05 -11.79 14.31
C ARG A 47 -19.77 -11.44 15.06
N ALA A 48 -19.01 -10.45 14.60
CA ALA A 48 -17.76 -9.98 15.19
C ALA A 48 -17.96 -8.98 16.34
N SER A 49 -19.18 -8.84 16.84
CA SER A 49 -19.50 -8.12 18.07
C SER A 49 -18.67 -8.71 19.23
N ALA A 50 -17.55 -8.07 19.55
CA ALA A 50 -16.63 -8.33 20.66
C ALA A 50 -15.45 -9.31 20.47
N ALA A 51 -15.04 -9.67 19.25
CA ALA A 51 -13.74 -10.32 19.06
C ALA A 51 -12.62 -9.26 18.92
N PRO A 52 -11.63 -9.19 19.85
CA PRO A 52 -10.46 -8.36 19.63
C PRO A 52 -9.75 -8.83 18.35
N VAL A 53 -9.21 -7.89 17.57
CA VAL A 53 -8.40 -8.20 16.40
C VAL A 53 -7.17 -8.97 16.87
N GLU A 54 -7.22 -10.30 16.79
CA GLU A 54 -6.06 -11.16 17.06
C GLU A 54 -5.07 -11.00 15.91
N TYR A 55 -3.95 -10.34 16.21
CA TYR A 55 -2.80 -10.37 15.33
C TYR A 55 -2.07 -11.68 15.57
N ALA A 56 -1.88 -12.48 14.52
CA ALA A 56 -1.16 -13.76 14.59
C ALA A 56 0.31 -13.64 15.02
N VAL A 57 0.83 -12.41 15.12
CA VAL A 57 2.19 -12.09 15.54
C VAL A 57 2.15 -10.86 16.44
N ALA A 58 2.92 -10.88 17.54
CA ALA A 58 3.09 -9.73 18.41
C ALA A 58 3.59 -8.51 17.62
N LEU A 59 2.81 -7.44 17.63
CA LEU A 59 3.17 -6.20 16.98
C LEU A 59 4.28 -5.52 17.80
N LYS A 60 5.50 -5.49 17.25
CA LYS A 60 6.56 -4.63 17.80
C LYS A 60 6.12 -3.17 17.70
N THR A 61 6.44 -2.38 18.72
CA THR A 61 6.11 -0.94 18.81
C THR A 61 6.92 -0.07 17.84
N GLY A 62 7.97 -0.63 17.24
CA GLY A 62 8.80 0.03 16.23
C GLY A 62 10.04 -0.81 15.88
N PRO A 63 10.81 -0.39 14.86
CA PRO A 63 12.07 -1.03 14.52
C PRO A 63 13.15 -0.72 15.56
N SER A 64 13.98 -1.71 15.88
CA SER A 64 15.18 -1.55 16.69
C SER A 64 16.28 -0.81 15.92
N PRO A 65 17.29 -0.22 16.61
CA PRO A 65 18.43 0.42 15.95
C PRO A 65 19.16 -0.51 14.97
N ARG A 66 19.25 -1.81 15.31
CA ARG A 66 19.84 -2.82 14.42
C ARG A 66 19.01 -3.02 13.15
N GLU A 67 17.68 -3.08 13.26
CA GLU A 67 16.78 -3.22 12.11
C GLU A 67 16.86 -1.97 11.20
N LEU A 68 16.94 -0.77 11.77
CA LEU A 68 17.15 0.46 11.02
C LEU A 68 18.51 0.48 10.30
N SER A 69 19.60 0.17 11.00
CA SER A 69 20.94 0.11 10.38
C SER A 69 21.01 -0.91 9.25
N LEU A 70 20.36 -2.07 9.41
CA LEU A 70 20.28 -3.08 8.35
C LEU A 70 19.45 -2.56 7.16
N ALA A 71 18.29 -1.96 7.40
CA ALA A 71 17.46 -1.40 6.34
C ALA A 71 18.22 -0.32 5.53
N THR A 72 18.90 0.60 6.20
CA THR A 72 19.74 1.62 5.55
C THR A 72 20.85 0.97 4.72
N ALA A 73 21.55 -0.04 5.26
CA ALA A 73 22.60 -0.74 4.51
C ALA A 73 22.07 -1.46 3.27
N LEU A 74 20.84 -2.01 3.33
CA LEU A 74 20.18 -2.66 2.20
C LEU A 74 19.78 -1.64 1.12
N VAL A 75 19.17 -0.51 1.51
CA VAL A 75 18.82 0.57 0.58
C VAL A 75 20.07 1.11 -0.12
N GLU A 76 21.16 1.35 0.61
CA GLU A 76 22.44 1.79 0.03
C GLU A 76 23.07 0.74 -0.89
N ARG A 77 22.92 -0.54 -0.58
CA ARG A 77 23.33 -1.62 -1.49
C ARG A 77 22.52 -1.61 -2.79
N MET A 78 21.19 -1.43 -2.71
CA MET A 78 20.32 -1.33 -3.88
C MET A 78 20.69 -0.12 -4.74
N ARG A 79 20.90 1.05 -4.12
CA ARG A 79 21.35 2.26 -4.81
C ARG A 79 22.66 2.05 -5.55
N ARG A 80 23.69 1.51 -4.89
CA ARG A 80 24.99 1.22 -5.54
C ARG A 80 24.84 0.25 -6.72
N PHE A 81 24.01 -0.77 -6.57
CA PHE A 81 23.70 -1.69 -7.66
C PHE A 81 23.07 -0.97 -8.86
N CYS A 82 22.08 -0.11 -8.62
CA CYS A 82 21.45 0.71 -9.66
C CYS A 82 22.44 1.66 -10.33
N ALA A 83 23.23 2.40 -9.54
CA ALA A 83 24.22 3.34 -10.03
C ALA A 83 25.27 2.66 -10.92
N SER A 84 25.78 1.48 -10.53
CA SER A 84 26.74 0.71 -11.34
C SER A 84 26.22 0.25 -12.71
N ARG A 85 24.91 0.38 -12.96
CA ARG A 85 24.23 0.00 -14.20
C ARG A 85 23.58 1.19 -14.92
N GLY A 86 23.87 2.41 -14.49
CA GLY A 86 23.25 3.62 -15.05
C GLY A 86 21.73 3.69 -14.81
N MET A 87 21.21 2.97 -13.80
CA MET A 87 19.80 3.03 -13.43
C MET A 87 19.60 4.09 -12.35
N ARG A 88 18.60 4.95 -12.53
CA ARG A 88 18.17 5.89 -11.49
C ARG A 88 17.50 5.14 -10.35
N PHE A 89 17.80 5.53 -9.11
CA PHE A 89 17.23 4.95 -7.91
C PHE A 89 16.58 6.04 -7.07
N ILE A 90 15.26 5.95 -6.90
CA ILE A 90 14.45 6.89 -6.13
C ILE A 90 13.78 6.11 -5.00
N VAL A 91 13.89 6.62 -3.77
CA VAL A 91 13.20 6.11 -2.59
C VAL A 91 12.02 7.02 -2.30
N VAL A 92 10.85 6.43 -2.06
CA VAL A 92 9.65 7.16 -1.65
C VAL A 92 9.33 6.79 -0.22
N ASP A 93 9.30 7.79 0.65
CA ASP A 93 8.83 7.64 2.02
C ASP A 93 7.30 7.56 2.04
N ILE A 94 6.78 6.44 2.55
CA ILE A 94 5.34 6.21 2.69
C ILE A 94 4.96 6.45 4.15
N PRO A 95 4.20 7.51 4.46
CA PRO A 95 3.96 7.91 5.83
C PRO A 95 3.15 6.85 6.60
N VAL A 96 3.36 6.79 7.92
CA VAL A 96 2.60 5.92 8.81
C VAL A 96 1.40 6.69 9.37
N PRO A 97 0.17 6.17 9.28
CA PRO A 97 -0.99 6.86 9.83
C PRO A 97 -0.94 6.90 11.37
N ARG A 98 -1.17 8.09 11.94
CA ARG A 98 -1.37 8.31 13.39
C ARG A 98 -2.82 8.62 13.74
N GLY A 99 -3.57 9.15 12.77
CA GLY A 99 -4.97 9.49 12.90
C GLY A 99 -5.65 9.40 11.54
N ARG A 100 -6.87 9.95 11.45
CA ARG A 100 -7.61 10.00 10.18
C ARG A 100 -6.95 10.95 9.17
N TYR A 101 -6.41 12.06 9.67
CA TYR A 101 -5.77 13.12 8.88
C TYR A 101 -4.31 13.35 9.27
N ASP A 102 -3.83 12.59 10.27
CA ASP A 102 -2.49 12.74 10.85
C ASP A 102 -1.62 11.54 10.47
N TRP A 103 -0.34 11.84 10.27
CA TRP A 103 0.64 10.85 9.87
C TRP A 103 2.03 11.27 10.35
N VAL A 104 2.97 10.31 10.33
CA VAL A 104 4.38 10.57 10.60
C VAL A 104 5.24 9.98 9.47
N PRO A 105 6.39 10.59 9.15
CA PRO A 105 7.36 10.01 8.23
C PRO A 105 7.73 8.58 8.64
N SER A 106 7.97 7.69 7.66
CA SER A 106 8.45 6.32 7.91
C SER A 106 9.96 6.19 7.72
N ALA A 107 10.55 7.04 6.88
CA ALA A 107 11.97 7.12 6.66
C ALA A 107 12.71 7.51 7.96
N PRO A 108 13.92 6.96 8.20
CA PRO A 108 14.75 7.37 9.32
C PRO A 108 15.11 8.85 9.22
N GLU A 109 15.22 9.54 10.36
CA GLU A 109 15.53 10.98 10.41
C GLU A 109 16.86 11.32 9.71
N GLN A 110 17.85 10.43 9.81
CA GLN A 110 19.14 10.59 9.14
C GLN A 110 19.04 10.42 7.61
N GLY A 111 17.89 9.99 7.10
CA GLY A 111 17.64 9.71 5.70
C GLY A 111 18.47 8.54 5.15
N PHE A 112 18.62 8.53 3.84
CA PHE A 112 19.52 7.65 3.10
C PHE A 112 20.54 8.54 2.42
N SER A 113 21.77 8.58 2.93
CA SER A 113 22.75 9.65 2.71
C SER A 113 23.06 9.95 1.23
N GLU A 114 22.83 9.01 0.32
CA GLU A 114 23.09 9.22 -1.12
C GLU A 114 21.90 8.85 -2.02
N ALA A 115 20.78 8.39 -1.47
CA ALA A 115 19.62 8.05 -2.27
C ALA A 115 18.75 9.30 -2.53
N GLU A 116 18.22 9.42 -3.74
CA GLU A 116 17.20 10.42 -4.03
C GLU A 116 15.93 10.06 -3.24
N LEU A 117 15.62 10.81 -2.18
CA LEU A 117 14.50 10.55 -1.28
C LEU A 117 13.36 11.53 -1.52
N LEU A 118 12.16 11.00 -1.79
CA LEU A 118 10.91 11.75 -1.72
C LEU A 118 10.37 11.63 -0.30
N THR A 119 10.50 12.69 0.50
CA THR A 119 10.03 12.68 1.88
C THR A 119 8.51 12.79 1.95
N SER A 120 7.89 12.21 2.99
CA SER A 120 6.45 12.38 3.22
C SER A 120 6.06 13.86 3.35
N ALA A 121 6.91 14.67 3.99
CA ALA A 121 6.69 16.12 4.11
C ALA A 121 6.62 16.83 2.76
N MET A 122 7.50 16.48 1.83
CA MET A 122 7.50 17.07 0.49
C MET A 122 6.26 16.65 -0.32
N LEU A 123 5.84 15.39 -0.21
CA LEU A 123 4.72 14.85 -0.97
C LEU A 123 3.36 15.29 -0.42
N PHE A 124 3.24 15.36 0.91
CA PHE A 124 1.95 15.41 1.58
C PHE A 124 1.79 16.59 2.54
N GLY A 125 2.84 17.38 2.81
CA GLY A 125 2.80 18.46 3.79
C GLY A 125 1.71 19.49 3.55
N ALA A 126 1.41 19.80 2.28
CA ALA A 126 0.30 20.70 1.92
C ALA A 126 -1.10 20.15 2.28
N TYR A 127 -1.22 18.88 2.61
CA TYR A 127 -2.47 18.17 2.91
C TYR A 127 -2.55 17.68 4.36
N GLU A 128 -1.52 17.96 5.18
CA GLU A 128 -1.48 17.57 6.57
C GLU A 128 -2.66 18.15 7.36
N GLY A 129 -3.38 17.31 8.10
CA GLY A 129 -4.59 17.70 8.83
C GLY A 129 -5.82 18.00 7.97
N ALA A 130 -5.67 18.15 6.65
CA ALA A 130 -6.74 18.56 5.74
C ALA A 130 -7.33 17.40 4.92
N ALA A 131 -6.52 16.38 4.56
CA ALA A 131 -6.97 15.26 3.74
C ALA A 131 -6.60 13.90 4.33
N ALA A 132 -7.46 12.91 4.10
CA ALA A 132 -7.18 11.53 4.50
C ALA A 132 -6.23 10.87 3.48
N LEU A 133 -4.95 10.76 3.86
CA LEU A 133 -3.93 10.10 3.04
C LEU A 133 -3.99 8.58 3.11
N HIS A 134 -4.71 8.02 4.09
CA HIS A 134 -4.90 6.60 4.28
C HIS A 134 -6.37 6.22 4.30
N LEU A 135 -6.67 5.01 3.85
CA LEU A 135 -8.03 4.47 3.91
C LEU A 135 -8.41 4.16 5.38
N PRO A 136 -9.54 4.68 5.90
CA PRO A 136 -9.94 4.52 7.31
C PRO A 136 -10.04 3.06 7.81
N ARG A 137 -10.23 2.11 6.90
CA ARG A 137 -10.26 0.66 7.19
C ARG A 137 -9.44 -0.16 6.20
N GLY A 138 -8.54 0.48 5.44
CA GLY A 138 -7.78 -0.19 4.39
C GLY A 138 -6.44 -0.74 4.87
N HIS A 139 -6.34 -1.23 6.09
CA HIS A 139 -5.11 -1.82 6.62
C HIS A 139 -3.85 -0.94 6.46
N ARG A 140 -3.97 0.38 6.71
CA ARG A 140 -2.88 1.37 6.55
C ARG A 140 -2.40 1.56 5.10
N HIS A 141 -3.24 1.22 4.12
CA HIS A 141 -2.99 1.52 2.73
C HIS A 141 -3.26 3.01 2.42
N LEU A 142 -2.49 3.56 1.49
CA LEU A 142 -2.71 4.93 1.00
C LEU A 142 -4.10 5.04 0.35
N SER A 143 -4.69 6.22 0.47
CA SER A 143 -5.89 6.60 -0.27
C SER A 143 -5.56 6.83 -1.75
N GLU A 144 -6.60 6.94 -2.58
CA GLU A 144 -6.45 7.31 -3.99
C GLU A 144 -5.67 8.62 -4.15
N LEU A 145 -5.97 9.63 -3.34
CA LEU A 145 -5.22 10.89 -3.30
C LEU A 145 -3.74 10.65 -2.97
N GLY A 146 -3.44 9.85 -1.95
CA GLY A 146 -2.08 9.51 -1.58
C GLY A 146 -1.29 8.89 -2.73
N HIS A 147 -1.88 7.92 -3.44
CA HIS A 147 -1.28 7.35 -4.63
C HIS A 147 -1.11 8.35 -5.77
N ALA A 148 -2.12 9.17 -6.05
CA ALA A 148 -2.08 10.14 -7.12
C ALA A 148 -0.93 11.17 -6.93
N LEU A 149 -0.72 11.64 -5.69
CA LEU A 149 0.37 12.55 -5.35
C LEU A 149 1.74 11.91 -5.55
N VAL A 150 1.93 10.67 -5.08
CA VAL A 150 3.17 9.91 -5.30
C VAL A 150 3.43 9.69 -6.78
N ALA A 151 2.41 9.27 -7.54
CA ALA A 151 2.52 9.00 -8.96
C ALA A 151 2.85 10.27 -9.77
N ALA A 152 2.20 11.39 -9.46
CA ALA A 152 2.44 12.67 -10.12
C ALA A 152 3.88 13.16 -9.89
N GLU A 153 4.38 13.06 -8.65
CA GLU A 153 5.74 13.49 -8.33
C GLU A 153 6.81 12.57 -8.94
N LEU A 154 6.62 11.25 -8.86
CA LEU A 154 7.50 10.30 -9.53
C LEU A 154 7.50 10.52 -11.04
N GLY A 155 6.33 10.76 -11.64
CA GLY A 155 6.18 11.05 -13.06
C GLY A 155 6.97 12.29 -13.48
N ARG A 156 6.87 13.39 -12.73
CA ARG A 156 7.68 14.60 -12.95
C ARG A 156 9.17 14.29 -12.95
N ARG A 157 9.63 13.63 -11.89
CA ARG A 157 11.05 13.28 -11.71
C ARG A 157 11.57 12.40 -12.83
N ILE A 158 10.86 11.33 -13.16
CA ILE A 158 11.25 10.40 -14.23
C ILE A 158 11.29 11.12 -15.59
N ALA A 159 10.35 12.03 -15.85
CA ALA A 159 10.32 12.84 -17.07
C ALA A 159 11.38 13.96 -17.12
N GLY A 160 12.15 14.17 -16.04
CA GLY A 160 13.13 15.25 -15.93
C GLY A 160 12.49 16.65 -15.79
N ARG A 161 11.28 16.72 -15.23
CA ARG A 161 10.51 17.95 -15.00
C ARG A 161 10.40 18.26 -13.51
#